data_AF-A0A847A794-F1
#
_entry.id   AF-A0A847A794-F1
#
_cell.length_a   1.000
_cell.length_b   1.000
_cell.length_c   1.000
_cell.angle_alpha   90.00
_cell.angle_beta   90.00
_cell.angle_gamma   90.00
#
_symmetry.space_group_name_H-M   'P 1'
#
loop_
_entity.id
_entity.type
_entity.pdbx_description
1 polymer ?
#
loop_
_entity_poly.entity_id
_entity_poly.type
_entity_poly.pdbx_seq_one_letter_code
_entity_poly.pdbx_strand_id
1 'polypeptide(L)' 'FEDREPVKGLTAMVAAERVHCFRLDQPLGDQRFQIPSGQYSLVLHSDLPVASVFGRLDVRQPNLAYYSVTGYAW' A
#
# COMPACT_ATOMS: atom_id res chain seq x y z
N PHE A 1 -1.71 -13.65 -3.27
CA PHE A 1 -2.91 -13.81 -2.42
C PHE A 1 -2.87 -15.20 -1.81
N GLU A 2 -3.78 -15.57 -0.92
CA GLU A 2 -3.77 -16.92 -0.33
C GLU A 2 -4.17 -18.01 -1.34
N ASP A 3 -5.04 -17.66 -2.28
CA ASP A 3 -5.74 -18.60 -3.18
C ASP A 3 -5.41 -18.40 -4.67
N ARG A 4 -4.55 -17.42 -5.00
CA ARG A 4 -4.21 -17.06 -6.38
C ARG A 4 -2.86 -16.36 -6.49
N GLU A 5 -2.36 -16.38 -7.72
CA GLU A 5 -1.12 -15.72 -8.13
C GLU A 5 -1.07 -14.22 -7.77
N PRO A 6 0.12 -13.68 -7.46
CA PRO A 6 0.29 -12.27 -7.16
C PRO A 6 0.13 -11.42 -8.42
N VAL A 7 -0.49 -10.25 -8.25
CA VAL A 7 -0.55 -9.22 -9.29
C VAL A 7 0.79 -8.48 -9.30
N LYS A 8 1.44 -8.43 -10.46
CA LYS A 8 2.76 -7.80 -10.66
C LYS A 8 2.66 -6.64 -11.63
N GLY A 9 3.68 -5.79 -11.66
CA GLY A 9 3.78 -4.68 -12.62
C GLY A 9 2.85 -3.50 -12.30
N LEU A 10 2.41 -3.38 -11.04
CA LEU A 10 1.73 -2.18 -10.56
C LEU A 10 2.77 -1.07 -10.37
N THR A 11 2.57 0.07 -11.03
CA THR A 11 3.49 1.21 -10.98
C THR A 11 2.81 2.41 -10.35
N ALA A 12 3.59 3.17 -9.59
CA ALA A 12 3.19 4.46 -9.06
C ALA A 12 4.41 5.36 -8.96
N MET A 13 4.20 6.67 -9.12
CA MET A 13 5.28 7.65 -9.09
C MET A 13 5.14 8.57 -7.88
N VAL A 14 6.24 8.73 -7.15
CA VAL A 14 6.39 9.74 -6.10
C VAL A 14 7.42 10.74 -6.60
N ALA A 15 7.01 11.99 -6.76
CA ALA A 15 7.94 13.04 -7.21
C ALA A 15 9.02 13.31 -6.14
N ALA A 16 10.18 13.80 -6.58
CA ALA A 16 11.27 14.17 -5.70
C ALA A 16 10.80 15.13 -4.59
N GLU A 17 11.28 14.91 -3.37
CA GLU A 17 10.94 15.70 -2.18
C GLU A 17 9.43 15.76 -1.89
N ARG A 18 8.68 14.69 -2.19
CA ARG A 18 7.25 14.60 -1.89
C ARG A 18 6.94 13.34 -1.09
N VAL A 19 5.82 13.40 -0.39
CA VAL A 19 5.17 12.26 0.27
C VAL A 19 3.92 11.92 -0.51
N HIS A 20 3.67 10.63 -0.71
CA HIS A 20 2.44 10.15 -1.32
C HIS A 20 1.84 9.04 -0.47
N CYS A 21 0.56 9.20 -0.10
CA CYS A 21 -0.17 8.23 0.72
C CYS A 21 -1.10 7.41 -0.17
N PHE A 22 -0.71 6.18 -0.48
CA PHE A 22 -1.55 5.27 -1.26
C PHE A 22 -2.67 4.68 -0.41
N ARG A 23 -3.91 4.88 -0.86
CA ARG A 23 -5.08 4.23 -0.28
C ARG A 23 -5.31 2.87 -0.94
N LEU A 24 -5.02 1.79 -0.21
CA LEU A 24 -5.16 0.43 -0.72
C LEU A 24 -6.60 -0.05 -0.87
N ASP A 25 -7.56 0.71 -0.32
CA ASP A 25 -8.99 0.52 -0.56
C ASP A 25 -9.46 1.22 -1.85
N GLN A 26 -8.62 2.01 -2.50
CA GLN A 26 -8.88 2.70 -3.76
C GLN A 26 -8.05 2.10 -4.91
N PRO A 27 -8.38 2.43 -6.18
CA PRO A 27 -7.59 1.99 -7.32
C PRO A 27 -6.14 2.46 -7.21
N LEU A 28 -5.21 1.51 -7.27
CA LEU A 28 -3.79 1.73 -7.08
C LEU A 28 -3.04 1.91 -8.40
N GLY A 29 -2.16 2.91 -8.43
CA GLY A 29 -1.18 3.10 -9.49
C GLY A 29 -1.78 3.49 -10.84
N ASP A 30 -0.93 3.48 -11.87
CA ASP A 30 -1.31 3.85 -13.24
C ASP A 30 -2.30 2.85 -13.84
N GLN A 31 -2.23 1.59 -13.40
CA GLN A 31 -3.10 0.50 -13.83
C GLN A 31 -4.49 0.56 -13.17
N ARG A 32 -4.72 1.49 -12.23
CA ARG A 32 -5.97 1.61 -11.45
C ARG A 32 -6.44 0.26 -10.89
N PHE A 33 -5.50 -0.52 -10.39
CA PHE A 33 -5.81 -1.85 -9.88
C PHE A 33 -6.53 -1.75 -8.53
N GLN A 34 -7.74 -2.29 -8.45
CA GLN A 34 -8.47 -2.37 -7.20
C GLN A 34 -8.12 -3.68 -6.49
N ILE A 35 -7.53 -3.57 -5.30
CA ILE A 35 -7.25 -4.74 -4.48
C ILE A 35 -8.59 -5.35 -4.03
N PRO A 36 -8.80 -6.66 -4.26
CA PRO A 36 -10.03 -7.33 -3.82
C PRO A 36 -10.07 -7.44 -2.31
N SER A 37 -11.27 -7.47 -1.74
CA SER A 37 -11.44 -7.73 -0.31
C SER A 37 -10.90 -9.12 0.07
N GLY A 38 -10.17 -9.20 1.18
CA GLY A 38 -9.57 -10.43 1.66
C GLY A 38 -8.16 -10.21 2.20
N GLN A 39 -7.50 -11.30 2.58
CA GLN A 39 -6.14 -11.29 3.07
C GLN A 39 -5.15 -11.22 1.90
N TYR A 40 -4.18 -10.31 2.01
CA TYR A 40 -3.12 -10.16 1.04
C TYR A 40 -1.84 -9.68 1.73
N SER A 41 -0.75 -9.77 1.00
CA SER A 41 0.54 -9.16 1.35
C SER A 41 1.01 -8.36 0.15
N LEU A 42 1.80 -7.32 0.41
CA LEU A 42 2.37 -6.46 -0.62
C LEU A 42 3.89 -6.42 -0.47
N VAL A 43 4.57 -6.22 -1.59
CA VAL A 43 6.00 -5.97 -1.64
C VAL A 43 6.18 -4.67 -2.42
N LEU A 44 6.90 -3.71 -1.83
CA LEU A 44 7.23 -2.44 -2.46
C LEU A 44 8.66 -2.52 -2.99
N HIS A 45 8.83 -2.25 -4.27
CA HIS A 45 10.14 -2.03 -4.88
C HIS A 45 10.21 -0.57 -5.36
N SER A 46 11.34 0.09 -5.09
CA SER A 46 11.64 1.41 -5.64
C SER A 46 12.98 1.37 -6.34
N ASP A 47 13.07 2.13 -7.43
CA ASP A 47 14.28 2.43 -8.19
C ASP A 47 15.23 3.38 -7.44
N LEU A 48 14.74 4.10 -6.43
CA LEU A 48 15.51 5.00 -5.57
C LEU A 48 15.29 4.71 -4.07
N PRO A 49 16.21 5.15 -3.21
CA PRO A 49 16.02 5.14 -1.75
C PRO A 49 14.72 5.83 -1.32
N VAL A 50 13.91 5.15 -0.50
CA VAL A 50 12.62 5.66 -0.02
C VAL A 50 12.36 5.24 1.42
N ALA A 51 11.63 6.09 2.15
CA ALA A 51 11.00 5.73 3.41
C ALA A 51 9.54 5.35 3.16
N SER A 52 9.12 4.17 3.63
CA SER A 52 7.77 3.67 3.48
C SER A 52 7.21 3.17 4.81
N VAL A 53 5.93 3.45 5.05
CA VAL A 53 5.20 3.02 6.25
C VAL A 53 3.89 2.40 5.79
N PHE A 54 3.56 1.24 6.36
CA PHE A 54 2.26 0.62 6.16
C PHE A 54 1.41 0.80 7.42
N GLY A 55 0.17 1.22 7.23
CA GLY A 55 -0.81 1.33 8.29
C GLY A 55 -2.19 0.91 7.81
N ARG A 56 -3.02 0.43 8.73
CA ARG A 56 -4.42 0.11 8.47
C ARG A 56 -5.28 0.80 9.50
N LEU A 57 -6.30 1.48 8.99
CA LEU A 57 -7.39 2.03 9.78
C LEU A 57 -8.59 1.08 9.69
N ASP A 58 -9.12 0.62 10.83
CA ASP A 58 -10.40 -0.09 10.87
C ASP A 58 -11.55 0.90 11.06
N VAL A 59 -12.14 1.31 9.94
CA VAL A 59 -13.24 2.29 9.91
C VAL A 59 -14.59 1.70 10.34
N ARG A 60 -14.67 0.40 10.61
CA ARG A 60 -15.93 -0.28 11.01
C ARG A 60 -16.22 -0.15 12.50
N GLN A 61 -15.24 0.28 13.29
CA GLN A 61 -15.38 0.49 14.73
C GLN A 61 -15.57 1.97 15.04
N PRO A 62 -16.45 2.35 15.99
CA PRO A 62 -16.68 3.76 16.37
C PRO A 62 -15.40 4.50 16.77
N ASN A 63 -14.44 3.78 17.34
CA ASN A 63 -13.20 4.34 17.87
C ASN A 63 -12.08 4.43 16.82
N LEU A 64 -12.34 4.02 15.56
CA LEU A 64 -11.40 4.13 14.44
C LEU A 64 -10.00 3.60 14.77
N ALA A 65 -9.91 2.32 15.16
CA ALA A 65 -8.65 1.72 15.57
C ALA A 65 -7.63 1.75 14.42
N TYR A 66 -6.46 2.33 14.70
CA TYR A 66 -5.35 2.43 13.75
C TYR A 66 -4.15 1.64 14.25
N TYR A 67 -3.53 0.86 13.36
CA TYR A 67 -2.21 0.31 13.60
C TYR A 67 -1.28 0.61 12.44
N SER A 68 -0.03 0.89 12.78
CA SER A 68 1.08 1.02 11.85
C SER A 68 2.15 -0.01 12.19
N VAL A 69 2.80 -0.53 11.16
CA VAL A 69 4.06 -1.28 11.33
C VAL A 69 5.23 -0.31 11.27
N THR A 70 6.36 -0.74 11.85
CA THR A 70 7.63 -0.01 11.76
C THR A 70 7.94 0.28 10.29
N GLY A 71 8.24 1.55 10.00
CA GLY A 71 8.60 1.96 8.65
C GLY A 71 9.90 1.30 8.19
N TYR A 72 10.00 1.06 6.89
CA TYR A 72 11.24 0.67 6.23
C TYR A 72 11.85 1.89 5.55
N ALA A 73 13.15 2.10 5.73
CA ALA A 73 13.92 3.12 5.04
C ALA A 73 15.28 2.53 4.62
N TRP A 74 15.65 2.74 3.36
CA TRP A 74 16.95 2.40 2.79
C TRP A 74 17.32 3.44 1.76
#